data_AF-A0A4Q0Z068-F1
#
_entry.id   AF-A0A4Q0Z068-F1
#
_cell.length_a   1.000
_cell.length_b   1.000
_cell.length_c   1.000
_cell.angle_alpha   90.00
_cell.angle_beta   90.00
_cell.angle_gamma   90.00
#
_symmetry.space_group_name_H-M   'P 1'
#
loop_
_entity.id
_entity.type
_entity.pdbx_description
1 polymer ?
#
loop_
_entity_poly.entity_id
_entity_poly.type
_entity_poly.pdbx_seq_one_letter_code
_entity_poly.pdbx_strand_id
1 'polypeptide(L)'
;MIYDFWKNYQDILSYDQALAFDYRLDNIVLKLNEFFQRLLVEPIVKEEITLYLAGSCIKSDIFRDLDMFFPISEDRELMNNALNKDYFEYENNSYTYRYKNDIYQLVFREKFKNSTLQELVEGFDFDSTKVAFECTYNTRKRLLTVVSCEMRQEFITYINTRVNNLSKVSVNPFVSLQRSIHFLKRGDDVPYATFLDICEKIAELKIKENENIEKHFDRLQGNPNKLENIKDAISNFIEHKIEEIEEKK
;
A
#
# COMPACT_ATOMS: atom_id res chain seq x y z
N MET A 1 -10.39 19.13 15.84
CA MET A 1 -9.73 18.42 14.74
C MET A 1 -8.81 19.40 14.05
N ILE A 2 -7.56 19.00 13.82
CA ILE A 2 -6.50 19.79 13.18
C ILE A 2 -6.79 19.91 11.68
N TYR A 3 -7.27 18.83 11.06
CA TYR A 3 -7.52 18.79 9.63
C TYR A 3 -9.00 19.01 9.30
N ASP A 4 -9.29 20.02 8.48
CA ASP A 4 -10.67 20.37 8.12
C ASP A 4 -11.32 19.39 7.14
N PHE A 5 -10.53 18.64 6.36
CA PHE A 5 -11.05 17.72 5.35
C PHE A 5 -11.88 16.57 5.95
N TRP A 6 -11.79 16.30 7.25
CA TRP A 6 -12.67 15.32 7.92
C TRP A 6 -14.15 15.70 7.80
N LYS A 7 -14.46 16.99 7.66
CA LYS A 7 -15.83 17.47 7.42
C LYS A 7 -16.44 16.92 6.14
N ASN A 8 -15.61 16.58 5.15
CA ASN A 8 -16.06 16.02 3.87
C ASN A 8 -16.48 14.55 3.98
N TYR A 9 -16.22 13.90 5.13
CA TYR A 9 -16.47 12.48 5.34
C TYR A 9 -17.51 12.21 6.43
N GLN A 10 -18.26 13.23 6.85
CA GLN A 10 -19.25 13.10 7.94
C GLN A 10 -20.36 12.08 7.67
N ASP A 11 -20.66 11.81 6.38
CA ASP A 11 -21.66 10.81 5.99
C ASP A 11 -21.21 9.38 6.26
N ILE A 12 -19.90 9.16 6.37
CA ILE A 12 -19.30 7.82 6.48
C ILE A 12 -18.51 7.64 7.77
N LEU A 13 -18.00 8.73 8.36
CA LEU A 13 -17.09 8.73 9.50
C LEU A 13 -17.79 9.27 10.75
N SER A 14 -17.79 8.50 11.84
CA SER A 14 -18.28 9.02 13.13
C SER A 14 -17.34 10.09 13.69
N TYR A 15 -17.85 10.97 14.55
CA TYR A 15 -17.03 12.00 15.19
C TYR A 15 -15.83 11.41 15.96
N ASP A 16 -16.04 10.33 16.69
CA ASP A 16 -14.96 9.69 17.47
C ASP A 16 -13.90 9.06 16.56
N GLN A 17 -14.32 8.47 15.42
CA GLN A 17 -13.39 7.95 14.42
C GLN A 17 -12.60 9.08 13.77
N ALA A 18 -13.25 10.18 13.41
CA ALA A 18 -12.60 11.37 12.87
C ALA A 18 -11.55 11.92 13.83
N LEU A 19 -11.89 12.05 15.11
CA LEU A 19 -10.97 12.51 16.14
C LEU A 19 -9.78 11.55 16.32
N ALA A 20 -10.00 10.24 16.30
CA ALA A 20 -8.94 9.25 16.39
C ALA A 20 -8.00 9.30 15.17
N PHE A 21 -8.54 9.43 13.97
CA PHE A 21 -7.76 9.57 12.74
C PHE A 21 -6.98 10.87 12.69
N ASP A 22 -7.59 11.98 13.14
CA ASP A 22 -6.95 13.29 13.28
C ASP A 22 -5.70 13.20 14.18
N TYR A 23 -5.85 12.61 15.37
CA TYR A 23 -4.75 12.41 16.32
C TYR A 23 -3.64 11.51 15.75
N ARG A 24 -3.99 10.41 15.08
CA ARG A 24 -2.99 9.51 14.49
C ARG A 24 -2.23 10.18 13.35
N LEU A 25 -2.94 10.90 12.49
CA LEU A 25 -2.32 11.61 11.37
C LEU A 25 -1.36 12.68 11.87
N ASP A 26 -1.74 13.45 12.90
CA ASP A 26 -0.85 14.46 13.48
C ASP A 26 0.44 13.83 14.04
N ASN A 27 0.34 12.70 14.74
CA ASN A 27 1.51 11.94 15.20
C ASN A 27 2.42 11.47 14.06
N ILE A 28 1.84 11.05 12.94
CA ILE A 28 2.61 10.64 11.75
C ILE A 28 3.32 11.86 11.14
N VAL A 29 2.65 12.99 11.03
CA VAL A 29 3.22 14.24 10.51
C VAL A 29 4.36 14.74 11.40
N LEU A 30 4.21 14.65 12.72
CA LEU A 30 5.28 14.98 13.66
C LEU A 30 6.53 14.09 13.45
N LYS A 31 6.33 12.78 13.30
CA LYS A 31 7.42 11.83 13.02
C LYS A 31 8.10 12.09 11.68
N LEU A 32 7.33 12.34 10.62
CA LEU A 32 7.87 12.66 9.29
C LEU A 32 8.64 13.99 9.28
N ASN A 33 8.12 15.00 9.99
CA ASN A 33 8.83 16.27 10.16
C ASN A 33 10.15 16.08 10.91
N GLU A 34 10.15 15.31 12.00
CA GLU A 34 11.39 14.98 12.70
C GLU A 34 12.37 14.23 11.78
N PHE A 35 11.90 13.20 11.07
CA PHE A 35 12.69 12.44 10.11
C PHE A 35 13.37 13.36 9.10
N PHE A 36 12.62 14.20 8.39
CA PHE A 36 13.18 15.09 7.38
C PHE A 36 14.09 16.16 7.98
N GLN A 37 13.72 16.78 9.11
CA GLN A 37 14.54 17.80 9.74
C GLN A 37 15.91 17.27 10.18
N ARG A 38 15.95 16.01 10.65
CA ARG A 38 17.16 15.37 11.17
C ARG A 38 18.01 14.74 10.09
N LEU A 39 17.40 14.16 9.05
CA LEU A 39 18.12 13.36 8.06
C LEU A 39 18.40 14.11 6.76
N LEU A 40 17.75 15.23 6.46
CA LEU A 40 18.14 16.04 5.29
C LEU A 40 19.43 16.83 5.58
N VAL A 41 20.52 16.32 5.02
CA VAL A 41 21.89 16.82 5.21
C VAL A 41 22.38 17.65 4.02
N GLU A 42 21.84 17.43 2.83
CA GLU A 42 22.12 18.26 1.64
C GLU A 42 20.97 19.24 1.34
N PRO A 43 21.27 20.41 0.76
CA PRO A 43 20.24 21.35 0.34
C PRO A 43 19.49 20.85 -0.91
N ILE A 44 18.18 21.03 -0.92
CA ILE A 44 17.33 20.78 -2.09
C ILE A 44 16.93 22.12 -2.70
N VAL A 45 17.17 22.29 -4.01
CA VAL A 45 16.88 23.53 -4.74
C VAL A 45 15.36 23.75 -4.93
N LYS A 46 14.63 22.66 -5.21
CA LYS A 46 13.17 22.69 -5.37
C LYS A 46 12.50 23.08 -4.06
N GLU A 47 11.62 24.07 -4.08
CA GLU A 47 10.98 24.60 -2.86
C GLU A 47 9.91 23.67 -2.28
N GLU A 48 9.09 23.08 -3.15
CA GLU A 48 7.97 22.23 -2.75
C GLU A 48 8.05 20.87 -3.41
N ILE A 49 7.85 19.83 -2.61
CA ILE A 49 7.81 18.44 -3.04
C ILE A 49 6.47 17.86 -2.62
N THR A 50 5.70 17.39 -3.61
CA THR A 50 4.43 16.72 -3.37
C THR A 50 4.67 15.22 -3.18
N LEU A 51 4.06 14.67 -2.14
CA LEU A 51 4.04 13.22 -1.89
C LEU A 51 2.68 12.82 -1.32
N TYR A 52 2.34 11.55 -1.49
CA TYR A 52 1.16 10.95 -0.90
C TYR A 52 1.55 10.00 0.22
N LEU A 53 0.95 10.18 1.39
CA LEU A 53 1.09 9.25 2.50
C LEU A 53 0.00 8.18 2.38
N ALA A 54 0.40 6.91 2.28
CA ALA A 54 -0.57 5.81 2.27
C ALA A 54 -1.27 5.72 3.64
N GLY A 55 -2.60 5.72 3.65
CA GLY A 55 -3.38 5.86 4.88
C GLY A 55 -3.50 4.58 5.73
N SER A 56 -2.80 3.50 5.39
CA SER A 56 -2.68 2.33 6.29
C SER A 56 -2.06 2.71 7.64
N CYS A 57 -1.29 3.80 7.69
CA CYS A 57 -0.66 4.33 8.89
C CYS A 57 -1.65 4.83 9.96
N ILE A 58 -2.89 5.21 9.60
CA ILE A 58 -3.90 5.70 10.56
C ILE A 58 -4.78 4.61 11.18
N LYS A 59 -4.55 3.33 10.83
CA LYS A 59 -5.33 2.19 11.33
C LYS A 59 -5.10 1.88 12.82
N SER A 60 -3.93 2.23 13.33
CA SER A 60 -3.50 1.91 14.70
C SER A 60 -2.55 2.99 15.22
N ASP A 61 -2.46 3.09 16.55
CA ASP A 61 -1.58 4.08 17.21
C ASP A 61 -0.09 3.74 17.02
N ILE A 62 0.19 2.46 16.72
CA ILE A 62 1.53 1.96 16.38
C ILE A 62 1.51 1.53 14.93
N PHE A 63 2.46 2.04 14.15
CA PHE A 63 2.74 1.62 12.79
C PHE A 63 4.22 1.30 12.68
N ARG A 64 4.57 0.41 11.75
CA ARG A 64 5.95 -0.08 11.58
C ARG A 64 6.65 0.66 10.44
N ASP A 65 5.89 0.93 9.39
CA ASP A 65 6.31 1.39 8.09
C ASP A 65 5.45 2.58 7.64
N LEU A 66 6.11 3.63 7.15
CA LEU A 66 5.49 4.78 6.52
C LEU A 66 5.88 4.84 5.05
N ASP A 67 4.92 4.55 4.19
CA ASP A 67 5.08 4.66 2.74
C ASP A 67 4.75 6.07 2.26
N MET A 68 5.77 6.76 1.76
CA MET A 68 5.66 8.05 1.08
C MET A 68 5.72 7.81 -0.42
N PHE A 69 4.58 7.89 -1.09
CA PHE A 69 4.46 7.73 -2.54
C PHE A 69 4.73 9.05 -3.25
N PHE A 70 5.75 9.06 -4.10
CA PHE A 70 6.07 10.21 -4.94
C PHE A 70 5.41 9.98 -6.31
N PRO A 71 4.54 10.88 -6.80
CA PRO A 71 4.01 10.79 -8.16
C PRO A 71 5.05 11.16 -9.23
N ILE A 72 6.09 11.89 -8.84
CA ILE A 72 7.19 12.34 -9.68
C ILE A 72 8.47 11.64 -9.21
N SER A 73 9.10 10.84 -10.07
CA SER A 73 10.29 10.07 -9.67
C SER A 73 11.47 10.97 -9.33
N GLU A 74 11.62 12.08 -10.04
CA GLU A 74 12.67 13.07 -9.83
C GLU A 74 12.61 13.65 -8.42
N ASP A 75 11.41 13.89 -7.89
CA ASP A 75 11.24 14.37 -6.51
C ASP A 75 11.66 13.33 -5.48
N ARG A 76 11.37 12.04 -5.75
CA ARG A 76 11.84 10.93 -4.93
C ARG A 76 13.37 10.89 -4.91
N GLU A 77 14.01 11.01 -6.08
CA GLU A 77 15.47 11.01 -6.20
C GLU A 77 16.10 12.20 -5.49
N LEU A 78 15.54 13.39 -5.66
CA LEU A 78 15.99 14.60 -4.97
C LEU A 78 15.96 14.42 -3.45
N MET A 79 14.84 13.91 -2.91
CA MET A 79 14.73 13.62 -1.48
C MET A 79 15.74 12.56 -1.04
N ASN A 80 15.82 11.45 -1.76
CA ASN A 80 16.75 10.37 -1.46
C ASN A 80 18.19 10.89 -1.41
N ASN A 81 18.64 11.61 -2.43
CA ASN A 81 20.00 12.13 -2.54
C ASN A 81 20.36 13.12 -1.42
N ALA A 82 19.36 13.82 -0.87
CA ALA A 82 19.58 14.76 0.22
C ALA A 82 19.53 14.14 1.63
N LEU A 83 19.03 12.91 1.76
CA LEU A 83 18.95 12.20 3.03
C LEU A 83 20.29 11.56 3.41
N ASN A 84 20.61 11.60 4.71
CA ASN A 84 21.78 10.95 5.27
C ASN A 84 21.74 9.43 5.02
N LYS A 85 22.73 8.93 4.29
CA LYS A 85 22.83 7.53 3.88
C LYS A 85 23.25 6.57 5.00
N ASP A 86 23.71 7.07 6.14
CA ASP A 86 23.98 6.23 7.32
C ASP A 86 22.71 5.53 7.86
N TYR A 87 21.54 6.09 7.56
CA TYR A 87 20.23 5.54 7.95
C TYR A 87 19.55 4.74 6.82
N PHE A 88 20.22 4.61 5.68
CA PHE A 88 19.71 3.83 4.56
C PHE A 88 19.88 2.33 4.83
N GLU A 89 18.82 1.56 4.59
CA GLU A 89 18.80 0.12 4.84
C GLU A 89 18.99 -0.65 3.53
N TYR A 90 18.07 -0.47 2.59
CA TYR A 90 18.08 -1.16 1.30
C TYR A 90 17.14 -0.51 0.29
N GLU A 91 17.34 -0.87 -0.97
CA GLU A 91 16.41 -0.56 -2.06
C GLU A 91 15.68 -1.83 -2.50
N ASN A 92 14.35 -1.85 -2.35
CA ASN A 92 13.50 -2.90 -2.90
C ASN A 92 12.13 -2.32 -3.29
N ASN A 93 12.06 -1.78 -4.51
CA ASN A 93 10.92 -0.99 -5.01
C ASN A 93 10.62 0.32 -4.23
N SER A 94 11.47 0.67 -3.28
CA SER A 94 11.47 1.91 -2.51
C SER A 94 12.85 2.13 -1.91
N TYR A 95 13.24 3.38 -1.66
CA TYR A 95 14.39 3.67 -0.79
C TYR A 95 13.93 3.56 0.65
N THR A 96 14.52 2.61 1.39
CA THR A 96 14.10 2.29 2.75
C THR A 96 15.10 2.86 3.73
N TYR A 97 14.60 3.63 4.68
CA TYR A 97 15.37 4.23 5.76
C TYR A 97 14.85 3.74 7.10
N ARG A 98 15.74 3.50 8.04
CA ARG A 98 15.38 3.28 9.44
C ARG A 98 15.83 4.47 10.25
N TYR A 99 14.90 5.08 10.97
CA TYR A 99 15.23 6.13 11.92
C TYR A 99 14.51 5.87 13.23
N LYS A 100 15.30 5.79 14.32
CA LYS A 100 14.84 5.27 15.61
C LYS A 100 14.23 3.87 15.41
N ASN A 101 12.97 3.68 15.80
CA ASN A 101 12.26 2.40 15.74
C ASN A 101 11.31 2.31 14.53
N ASP A 102 11.25 3.34 13.68
CA ASP A 102 10.32 3.43 12.57
C ASP A 102 11.03 3.21 11.22
N ILE A 103 10.30 2.64 10.25
CA ILE A 103 10.75 2.47 8.87
C ILE A 103 10.06 3.52 7.99
N TYR A 104 10.85 4.21 7.16
CA TYR A 104 10.41 5.24 6.24
C TYR A 104 10.74 4.79 4.81
N GLN A 105 9.75 4.77 3.93
CA GLN A 105 9.90 4.27 2.58
C GLN A 105 9.57 5.36 1.57
N LEU A 106 10.54 5.72 0.75
CA LEU A 106 10.34 6.60 -0.39
C LEU A 106 9.97 5.74 -1.60
N VAL A 107 8.70 5.75 -1.95
CA VAL A 107 8.11 4.85 -2.94
C VAL A 107 7.83 5.60 -4.23
N PHE A 108 8.26 5.03 -5.36
CA PHE A 108 7.78 5.43 -6.69
C PHE A 108 7.32 4.16 -7.40
N ARG A 109 6.17 4.23 -8.07
CA ARG A 109 5.64 3.13 -8.88
C ARG A 109 5.25 3.71 -10.22
N GLU A 110 5.72 3.11 -11.32
CA GLU A 110 5.42 3.61 -12.66
C GLU A 110 3.91 3.72 -12.92
N LYS A 111 3.11 2.79 -12.37
CA LYS A 111 1.64 2.83 -12.48
C LYS A 111 0.96 4.03 -11.79
N PHE A 112 1.69 4.76 -10.95
CA PHE A 112 1.24 5.96 -10.22
C PHE A 112 2.01 7.22 -10.65
N LYS A 113 2.72 7.14 -11.78
CA LYS A 113 3.41 8.30 -12.33
C LYS A 113 2.41 9.38 -12.68
N ASN A 114 2.64 10.59 -12.18
CA ASN A 114 1.76 11.75 -12.33
C ASN A 114 0.32 11.53 -11.84
N SER A 115 0.06 10.50 -11.02
CA SER A 115 -1.28 10.24 -10.53
C SER A 115 -1.71 11.32 -9.56
N THR A 116 -2.98 11.68 -9.61
CA THR A 116 -3.68 12.42 -8.57
C THR A 116 -3.85 11.56 -7.30
N LEU A 117 -4.22 12.19 -6.19
CA LEU A 117 -4.54 11.47 -4.95
C LEU A 117 -5.68 10.46 -5.16
N GLN A 118 -6.69 10.84 -5.95
CA GLN A 118 -7.83 9.98 -6.26
C GLN A 118 -7.40 8.72 -7.02
N GLU A 119 -6.61 8.88 -8.08
CA GLU A 119 -6.11 7.77 -8.90
C GLU A 119 -5.19 6.82 -8.10
N LEU A 120 -4.40 7.36 -7.17
CA LEU A 120 -3.59 6.54 -6.26
C LEU A 120 -4.49 5.63 -5.41
N VAL A 121 -5.52 6.19 -4.77
CA VAL A 121 -6.43 5.44 -3.90
C VAL A 121 -7.26 4.42 -4.69
N GLU A 122 -7.75 4.78 -5.87
CA GLU A 122 -8.41 3.85 -6.79
C GLU A 122 -7.49 2.71 -7.20
N GLY A 123 -6.21 3.01 -7.39
CA GLY A 123 -5.21 2.05 -7.81
C GLY A 123 -4.77 1.04 -6.74
N PHE A 124 -5.12 1.24 -5.47
CA PHE A 124 -4.93 0.26 -4.41
C PHE A 124 -5.97 -0.87 -4.48
N ASP A 125 -5.56 -2.08 -4.11
CA ASP A 125 -6.35 -3.28 -4.43
C ASP A 125 -7.35 -3.64 -3.32
N PHE A 126 -7.00 -3.38 -2.05
CA PHE A 126 -7.74 -3.85 -0.88
C PHE A 126 -8.47 -2.72 -0.16
N ASP A 127 -9.63 -3.01 0.42
CA ASP A 127 -10.45 -2.06 1.18
C ASP A 127 -9.64 -1.32 2.25
N SER A 128 -8.84 -2.09 2.99
CA SER A 128 -8.00 -1.54 4.06
C SER A 128 -6.95 -0.53 3.57
N THR A 129 -6.71 -0.44 2.27
CA THR A 129 -5.75 0.49 1.67
C THR A 129 -6.41 1.68 0.97
N LYS A 130 -7.75 1.75 0.94
CA LYS A 130 -8.51 2.80 0.22
C LYS A 130 -8.56 4.15 0.96
N VAL A 131 -7.40 4.62 1.40
CA VAL A 131 -7.22 5.93 2.01
C VAL A 131 -5.79 6.42 1.76
N ALA A 132 -5.64 7.70 1.45
CA ALA A 132 -4.34 8.37 1.37
C ALA A 132 -4.47 9.87 1.67
N PHE A 133 -3.32 10.48 1.90
CA PHE A 133 -3.22 11.91 2.20
C PHE A 133 -2.24 12.57 1.25
N GLU A 134 -2.64 13.69 0.65
CA GLU A 134 -1.72 14.54 -0.08
C GLU A 134 -0.95 15.42 0.87
N CYS A 135 0.37 15.42 0.73
CA CYS A 135 1.27 16.20 1.53
C CYS A 135 2.17 17.05 0.63
N THR A 136 2.46 18.26 1.10
CA THR A 136 3.49 19.12 0.53
C THR A 136 4.60 19.29 1.55
N TYR A 137 5.82 18.93 1.14
CA TYR A 137 7.03 19.21 1.91
C TYR A 137 7.69 20.49 1.39
N ASN A 138 7.73 21.53 2.23
CA ASN A 138 8.47 22.75 1.92
C ASN A 138 9.92 22.60 2.38
N THR A 139 10.85 22.54 1.43
CA THR A 139 12.28 22.25 1.68
C THR A 139 13.01 23.39 2.38
N ARG A 140 12.55 24.63 2.21
CA ARG A 140 13.13 25.82 2.87
C ARG A 140 12.73 25.89 4.33
N LYS A 141 11.44 25.68 4.62
CA LYS A 141 10.88 25.67 5.98
C LYS A 141 11.15 24.34 6.70
N ARG A 142 11.55 23.30 5.97
CA ARG A 142 11.67 21.91 6.42
C ARG A 142 10.41 21.43 7.14
N LEU A 143 9.27 21.65 6.49
CA LEU A 143 7.95 21.38 7.05
C LEU A 143 7.08 20.62 6.05
N LEU A 144 6.60 19.46 6.48
CA LEU A 144 5.56 18.68 5.84
C LEU A 144 4.19 19.20 6.30
N THR A 145 3.32 19.46 5.34
CA THR A 145 1.92 19.85 5.57
C THR A 145 1.01 18.86 4.85
N VAL A 146 -0.03 18.37 5.53
CA VAL A 146 -1.09 17.59 4.87
C VAL A 146 -2.10 18.56 4.28
N VAL A 147 -2.36 18.42 2.99
CA VAL A 147 -3.19 19.32 2.19
C VAL A 147 -4.60 18.76 2.05
N SER A 148 -4.72 17.47 1.70
CA SER A 148 -6.00 16.85 1.40
C SER A 148 -5.99 15.37 1.78
N CYS A 149 -7.18 14.77 1.84
CA CYS A 149 -7.39 13.35 2.09
C CYS A 149 -8.36 12.81 1.07
N GLU A 150 -8.05 11.63 0.54
CA GLU A 150 -8.98 10.81 -0.23
C GLU A 150 -9.23 9.53 0.57
N MET A 151 -10.49 9.30 0.94
CA MET A 151 -10.89 8.13 1.71
C MET A 151 -12.17 7.56 1.11
N ARG A 152 -12.18 6.23 0.88
CA ARG A 152 -13.35 5.55 0.33
C ARG A 152 -14.16 4.85 1.41
N GLN A 153 -15.43 4.59 1.12
CA GLN A 153 -16.35 3.88 2.00
C GLN A 153 -15.82 2.48 2.37
N GLU A 154 -15.13 1.83 1.44
CA GLU A 154 -14.48 0.53 1.61
C GLU A 154 -13.51 0.55 2.79
N PHE A 155 -12.71 1.61 2.94
CA PHE A 155 -11.79 1.73 4.06
C PHE A 155 -12.53 1.81 5.40
N ILE A 156 -13.61 2.59 5.47
CA ILE A 156 -14.43 2.70 6.68
C ILE A 156 -15.11 1.37 7.02
N THR A 157 -15.66 0.70 6.02
CA THR A 157 -16.25 -0.64 6.18
C THR A 157 -15.22 -1.62 6.73
N TYR A 158 -13.98 -1.60 6.22
CA TYR A 158 -12.88 -2.38 6.78
C TYR A 158 -12.57 -2.02 8.23
N ILE A 159 -12.49 -0.74 8.58
CA ILE A 159 -12.22 -0.30 9.96
C ILE A 159 -13.28 -0.84 10.92
N ASN A 160 -14.55 -0.86 10.49
CA ASN A 160 -15.67 -1.30 11.31
C ASN A 160 -15.81 -2.83 11.41
N THR A 161 -15.47 -3.57 10.35
CA THR A 161 -15.76 -5.01 10.26
C THR A 161 -14.52 -5.90 10.33
N ARG A 162 -13.34 -5.36 10.05
CA ARG A 162 -12.09 -6.09 9.77
C ARG A 162 -12.13 -7.01 8.55
N VAL A 163 -13.22 -6.98 7.77
CA VAL A 163 -13.32 -7.68 6.49
C VAL A 163 -12.60 -6.86 5.43
N ASN A 164 -11.64 -7.48 4.75
CA ASN A 164 -10.75 -6.83 3.81
C ASN A 164 -10.98 -7.40 2.42
N ASN A 165 -11.95 -6.83 1.69
CA ASN A 165 -12.26 -7.27 0.34
C ASN A 165 -11.19 -6.81 -0.66
N LEU A 166 -11.17 -7.49 -1.79
CA LEU A 166 -10.34 -7.16 -2.94
C LEU A 166 -11.20 -6.45 -3.99
N SER A 167 -10.94 -5.18 -4.22
CA SER A 167 -11.62 -4.38 -5.25
C SER A 167 -11.15 -4.72 -6.67
N LYS A 168 -9.91 -5.18 -6.83
CA LYS A 168 -9.37 -5.71 -8.10
C LYS A 168 -8.22 -6.67 -7.86
N VAL A 169 -8.10 -7.69 -8.71
CA VAL A 169 -6.91 -8.53 -8.74
C VAL A 169 -5.77 -7.76 -9.42
N SER A 170 -4.59 -7.77 -8.80
CA SER A 170 -3.37 -7.18 -9.38
C SER A 170 -3.04 -7.84 -10.72
N VAL A 171 -2.46 -7.07 -11.66
CA VAL A 171 -1.96 -7.58 -12.95
C VAL A 171 -1.06 -8.80 -12.73
N ASN A 172 -0.24 -8.76 -11.69
CA ASN A 172 0.37 -9.96 -11.14
C ASN A 172 -0.51 -10.49 -9.99
N PRO A 173 -1.34 -11.53 -10.20
CA PRO A 173 -2.28 -12.02 -9.20
C PRO A 173 -1.58 -12.65 -7.98
N PHE A 174 -0.33 -13.10 -8.11
CA PHE A 174 0.46 -13.61 -6.99
C PHE A 174 0.76 -12.53 -5.93
N VAL A 175 0.81 -11.25 -6.33
CA VAL A 175 0.92 -10.12 -5.39
C VAL A 175 -0.35 -9.99 -4.57
N SER A 176 -1.53 -10.13 -5.20
CA SER A 176 -2.81 -10.15 -4.48
C SER A 176 -2.88 -11.35 -3.54
N LEU A 177 -2.46 -12.54 -3.98
CA LEU A 177 -2.42 -13.74 -3.15
C LEU A 177 -1.54 -13.56 -1.90
N GLN A 178 -0.33 -13.06 -2.09
CA GLN A 178 0.60 -12.82 -0.99
C GLN A 178 0.04 -11.81 0.01
N ARG A 179 -0.61 -10.75 -0.47
CA ARG A 179 -1.26 -9.74 0.38
C ARG A 179 -2.45 -10.33 1.13
N SER A 180 -3.32 -11.09 0.48
CA SER A 180 -4.46 -11.78 1.13
C SER A 180 -3.99 -12.67 2.27
N ILE A 181 -2.96 -13.50 2.03
CA ILE A 181 -2.38 -14.37 3.07
C ILE A 181 -1.78 -13.55 4.21
N HIS A 182 -1.10 -12.45 3.88
CA HIS A 182 -0.51 -11.56 4.88
C HIS A 182 -1.56 -10.89 5.77
N PHE A 183 -2.69 -10.46 5.21
CA PHE A 183 -3.82 -9.91 5.95
C PHE A 183 -4.44 -10.94 6.90
N LEU A 184 -4.70 -12.17 6.42
CA LEU A 184 -5.15 -13.28 7.29
C LEU A 184 -4.20 -13.54 8.46
N LYS A 185 -2.88 -13.55 8.21
CA LYS A 185 -1.86 -13.76 9.26
C LYS A 185 -1.86 -12.65 10.31
N ARG A 186 -2.30 -11.44 9.95
CA ARG A 186 -2.42 -10.29 10.86
C ARG A 186 -3.76 -10.25 11.60
N GLY A 187 -4.69 -11.16 11.29
CA GLY A 187 -5.99 -11.28 11.93
C GLY A 187 -7.11 -10.50 11.23
N ASP A 188 -6.88 -10.00 10.01
CA ASP A 188 -7.97 -9.51 9.17
C ASP A 188 -8.78 -10.69 8.62
N ASP A 189 -10.08 -10.49 8.36
CA ASP A 189 -10.89 -11.45 7.64
C ASP A 189 -10.77 -11.17 6.13
N VAL A 190 -10.33 -12.16 5.37
CA VAL A 190 -10.25 -12.07 3.90
C VAL A 190 -11.25 -13.08 3.34
N PRO A 191 -12.34 -12.62 2.70
CA PRO A 191 -13.39 -13.51 2.21
C PRO A 191 -12.86 -14.59 1.29
N TYR A 192 -13.41 -15.80 1.39
CA TYR A 192 -13.02 -16.91 0.51
C TYR A 192 -13.17 -16.57 -0.98
N ALA A 193 -14.21 -15.81 -1.34
CA ALA A 193 -14.43 -15.32 -2.70
C ALA A 193 -13.21 -14.54 -3.26
N THR A 194 -12.51 -13.76 -2.43
CA THR A 194 -11.28 -13.08 -2.83
C THR A 194 -10.20 -14.05 -3.30
N PHE A 195 -10.08 -15.22 -2.66
CA PHE A 195 -9.12 -16.25 -3.09
C PHE A 195 -9.56 -16.89 -4.41
N LEU A 196 -10.87 -17.11 -4.61
CA LEU A 196 -11.39 -17.63 -5.87
C LEU A 196 -11.10 -16.67 -7.04
N ASP A 197 -11.35 -15.37 -6.88
CA ASP A 197 -11.07 -14.36 -7.90
C ASP A 197 -9.58 -14.32 -8.28
N ILE A 198 -8.70 -14.44 -7.27
CA ILE A 198 -7.25 -14.49 -7.48
C ILE A 198 -6.85 -15.78 -8.23
N CYS A 199 -7.34 -16.94 -7.79
CA CYS A 199 -7.05 -18.23 -8.42
C CYS A 199 -7.56 -18.29 -9.86
N GLU A 200 -8.74 -17.73 -10.13
CA GLU A 200 -9.27 -17.59 -11.49
C GLU A 200 -8.30 -16.78 -12.36
N LYS A 201 -7.80 -15.64 -11.85
CA LYS A 201 -6.83 -14.83 -12.60
C LYS A 201 -5.50 -15.55 -12.86
N ILE A 202 -5.03 -16.35 -11.90
CA ILE A 202 -3.82 -17.19 -12.09
C ILE A 202 -4.07 -18.23 -13.18
N ALA A 203 -5.23 -18.88 -13.17
CA ALA A 203 -5.60 -19.85 -14.19
C ALA A 203 -5.68 -19.21 -15.59
N GLU A 204 -6.22 -17.99 -15.70
CA GLU A 204 -6.23 -17.25 -16.96
C GLU A 204 -4.81 -17.03 -17.53
N LEU A 205 -3.84 -16.62 -16.70
CA LEU A 205 -2.45 -16.43 -17.14
C LEU A 205 -1.83 -17.73 -17.68
N LYS A 206 -2.11 -18.86 -17.01
CA LYS A 206 -1.61 -20.17 -17.45
C LYS A 206 -2.27 -20.64 -18.74
N ILE A 207 -3.60 -20.55 -18.82
CA ILE A 207 -4.39 -21.17 -19.90
C ILE A 207 -4.42 -20.29 -21.16
N LYS A 208 -4.66 -18.97 -21.00
CA LYS A 208 -4.83 -18.05 -22.13
C LYS A 208 -3.50 -17.47 -22.61
N GLU A 209 -2.61 -17.13 -21.69
CA GLU A 209 -1.33 -16.48 -22.01
C GLU A 209 -0.17 -17.48 -22.11
N ASN A 210 -0.42 -18.77 -21.81
CA ASN A 210 0.58 -19.84 -21.78
C ASN A 210 1.80 -19.48 -20.91
N GLU A 211 1.58 -18.71 -19.85
CA GLU A 211 2.67 -18.27 -18.98
C GLU A 211 3.16 -19.43 -18.10
N ASN A 212 4.49 -19.55 -17.94
CA ASN A 212 5.05 -20.43 -16.91
C ASN A 212 4.84 -19.80 -15.53
N ILE A 213 3.80 -20.25 -14.82
CA ILE A 213 3.43 -19.74 -13.50
C ILE A 213 4.37 -20.17 -12.36
N GLU A 214 5.20 -21.21 -12.55
CA GLU A 214 6.14 -21.70 -11.53
C GLU A 214 7.10 -20.60 -11.06
N LYS A 215 7.54 -19.74 -11.99
CA LYS A 215 8.42 -18.61 -11.69
C LYS A 215 7.81 -17.60 -10.70
N HIS A 216 6.49 -17.59 -10.55
CA HIS A 216 5.79 -16.69 -9.64
C HIS A 216 5.59 -17.32 -8.26
N PHE A 217 5.56 -18.65 -8.17
CA PHE A 217 5.53 -19.34 -6.88
C PHE A 217 6.81 -19.13 -6.07
N ASP A 218 7.97 -19.00 -6.72
CA ASP A 218 9.25 -18.66 -6.08
C ASP A 218 9.21 -17.33 -5.31
N ARG A 219 8.26 -16.46 -5.64
CA ARG A 219 8.08 -15.15 -5.00
C ARG A 219 7.13 -15.21 -3.80
N LEU A 220 6.40 -16.31 -3.60
CA LEU A 220 5.54 -16.47 -2.44
C LEU A 220 6.38 -16.74 -1.19
N GLN A 221 6.25 -15.86 -0.20
CA GLN A 221 6.97 -15.96 1.06
C GLN A 221 6.14 -16.72 2.11
N GLY A 222 6.74 -17.70 2.79
CA GLY A 222 6.03 -18.49 3.80
C GLY A 222 6.81 -19.70 4.30
N ASN A 223 6.15 -20.47 5.17
CA ASN A 223 6.66 -21.77 5.61
C ASN A 223 6.65 -22.75 4.42
N PRO A 224 7.72 -23.53 4.17
CA PRO A 224 7.82 -24.43 3.02
C PRO A 224 6.64 -25.39 2.87
N ASN A 225 6.18 -26.02 3.95
CA ASN A 225 5.07 -26.98 3.89
C ASN A 225 3.74 -26.29 3.55
N LYS A 226 3.54 -25.05 4.03
CA LYS A 226 2.33 -24.28 3.69
C LYS A 226 2.38 -23.76 2.26
N LEU A 227 3.57 -23.42 1.77
CA LEU A 227 3.76 -23.00 0.38
C LEU A 227 3.45 -24.16 -0.56
N GLU A 228 3.93 -25.36 -0.28
CA GLU A 228 3.63 -26.55 -1.09
C GLU A 228 2.13 -26.80 -1.19
N ASN A 229 1.42 -26.79 -0.07
CA ASN A 229 -0.04 -26.93 -0.07
C ASN A 229 -0.77 -25.84 -0.90
N ILE A 230 -0.24 -24.61 -0.92
CA ILE A 230 -0.82 -23.52 -1.73
C ILE A 230 -0.54 -23.77 -3.21
N LYS A 231 0.67 -24.22 -3.57
CA LYS A 231 1.02 -24.58 -4.94
C LYS A 231 0.12 -25.71 -5.44
N ASP A 232 0.00 -26.79 -4.68
CA ASP A 232 -0.83 -27.94 -5.01
C ASP A 232 -2.30 -27.53 -5.21
N ALA A 233 -2.85 -26.72 -4.31
CA ALA A 233 -4.22 -26.25 -4.43
C ALA A 233 -4.46 -25.41 -5.69
N ILE A 234 -3.51 -24.54 -6.05
CA ILE A 234 -3.60 -23.71 -7.26
C ILE A 234 -3.43 -24.57 -8.51
N SER A 235 -2.47 -25.49 -8.53
CA SER A 235 -2.26 -26.41 -9.65
C SER A 235 -3.49 -27.27 -9.91
N ASN A 236 -4.07 -27.87 -8.87
CA ASN A 236 -5.31 -28.66 -8.97
C ASN A 236 -6.49 -27.81 -9.49
N PHE A 237 -6.61 -26.55 -9.04
CA PHE A 237 -7.66 -25.65 -9.53
C PHE A 237 -7.49 -25.34 -11.04
N ILE A 238 -6.25 -25.15 -11.50
CA ILE A 238 -5.95 -24.90 -12.91
C ILE A 238 -6.28 -26.14 -13.76
N GLU A 239 -5.90 -27.33 -13.31
CA GLU A 239 -6.20 -28.59 -14.00
C GLU A 239 -7.71 -28.77 -14.17
N HIS A 240 -8.49 -28.63 -13.10
CA HIS A 240 -9.95 -28.67 -13.17
C HIS A 240 -10.52 -27.61 -14.12
N LYS A 241 -9.94 -26.41 -14.18
CA LYS A 241 -10.39 -25.37 -15.12
C LYS A 241 -10.08 -25.71 -16.58
N ILE A 242 -8.98 -26.41 -16.85
CA ILE A 242 -8.65 -26.89 -18.19
C ILE A 242 -9.67 -27.95 -18.61
N GLU A 243 -9.94 -28.94 -17.75
CA GLU A 243 -10.95 -29.98 -17.97
C GLU A 243 -12.32 -29.36 -18.29
N GLU A 244 -12.80 -28.40 -17.49
CA GLU A 244 -14.07 -27.69 -17.72
C GLU A 244 -14.15 -26.98 -19.08
N ILE A 245 -13.02 -26.50 -19.61
CA ILE A 245 -12.95 -25.82 -20.92
C ILE A 245 -12.96 -26.84 -22.06
N GLU A 246 -12.30 -27.98 -21.87
CA GLU A 246 -12.24 -29.07 -22.85
C GLU A 246 -13.58 -29.80 -22.98
N GLU A 247 -14.30 -30.02 -21.88
CA GLU A 247 -15.65 -30.63 -21.89
C GLU A 247 -16.72 -29.75 -22.56
N LYS A 248 -16.47 -28.44 -22.71
CA LYS A 248 -17.37 -27.48 -23.36
C LYS A 248 -17.09 -27.24 -24.84
N LYS A 249 -16.03 -27.83 -25.41
CA LYS A 249 -15.66 -27.73 -26.83
C LYS A 249 -16.22 -28.91 -27.64
#